data_AF-A0A8S9IN62-F1
#
_entry.id   AF-A0A8S9IN62-F1
#
_cell.length_a   1.000
_cell.length_b   1.000
_cell.length_c   1.000
_cell.angle_alpha   90.00
_cell.angle_beta   90.00
_cell.angle_gamma   90.00
#
_symmetry.space_group_name_H-M   'P 1'
#
loop_
_entity.id
_entity.type
_entity.pdbx_description
1 polymer ?
#
loop_
_entity_poly.entity_id
_entity_poly.type
_entity_poly.pdbx_seq_one_letter_code
_entity_poly.pdbx_strand_id
1 'polypeptide(L)'
;MYHEEKKPDGYGDFAFVQEYLKFEGCCSRKFHESELDSYFKEPVLGWRKDFDALKWWRDESSKYPILSRVARDILSIPISRGTSNRAYVADKRECPEFIVALEGKLLNTMMCGESWPATLIWPSRY
;
A
#
# COMPACT_ATOMS: atom_id res chain seq x y z
N MET A 1 -14.39 -23.78 -44.98
CA MET A 1 -13.18 -24.22 -44.26
C MET A 1 -12.30 -23.00 -44.08
N TYR A 2 -12.37 -22.35 -42.92
CA TYR A 2 -11.53 -21.20 -42.61
C TYR A 2 -10.29 -21.71 -41.86
N HIS A 3 -9.11 -21.45 -42.42
CA HIS A 3 -7.85 -21.62 -41.71
C HIS A 3 -7.76 -20.55 -40.64
N GLU A 4 -7.79 -20.96 -39.38
CA GLU A 4 -7.55 -20.08 -38.24
C GLU A 4 -6.02 -19.97 -38.07
N GLU A 5 -5.45 -18.86 -38.52
CA GLU A 5 -4.06 -18.53 -38.26
C GLU A 5 -3.88 -18.27 -36.76
N LYS A 6 -3.12 -19.15 -36.08
CA LYS A 6 -2.75 -18.94 -34.68
C LYS A 6 -1.78 -17.75 -34.58
N LYS A 7 -2.28 -16.66 -33.99
CA LYS A 7 -1.47 -15.53 -33.55
C LYS A 7 -0.43 -16.02 -32.51
N PRO A 8 0.87 -15.75 -32.67
CA PRO A 8 1.85 -16.15 -31.67
C PRO A 8 1.53 -15.42 -30.36
N ASP A 9 1.33 -16.21 -29.31
CA ASP A 9 1.20 -15.72 -27.95
C ASP A 9 2.57 -15.15 -27.53
N GLY A 10 2.70 -13.82 -27.67
CA GLY A 10 3.89 -13.04 -27.27
C GLY A 10 4.23 -13.11 -25.77
N TYR A 11 3.67 -14.09 -25.06
CA TYR A 11 3.92 -14.40 -23.67
C TYR A 11 5.01 -15.48 -23.48
N GLY A 12 5.40 -16.18 -24.55
CA GLY A 12 6.37 -17.29 -24.48
C GLY A 12 7.84 -16.88 -24.29
N ASP A 13 8.18 -15.61 -24.48
CA ASP A 13 9.58 -15.15 -24.58
C ASP A 13 10.17 -14.62 -23.25
N PHE A 14 9.34 -14.46 -22.22
CA PHE A 14 9.84 -14.05 -20.91
C PHE A 14 10.32 -15.27 -20.12
N ALA A 15 11.61 -15.59 -20.24
CA ALA A 15 12.27 -16.64 -19.45
C ALA A 15 11.99 -16.52 -17.94
N PHE A 16 11.85 -15.29 -17.44
CA PHE A 16 11.46 -14.98 -16.06
C PHE A 16 10.08 -15.55 -15.69
N VAL A 17 9.11 -15.44 -16.59
CA VAL A 17 7.75 -15.95 -16.37
C VAL A 17 7.75 -17.48 -16.40
N GLN A 18 8.56 -18.09 -17.27
CA GLN A 18 8.72 -19.55 -17.27
C GLN A 18 9.37 -20.07 -15.97
N GLU A 19 10.38 -19.37 -15.45
CA GLU A 19 11.01 -19.70 -14.17
C GLU A 19 10.02 -19.57 -13.01
N TYR A 20 9.22 -18.51 -12.99
CA TYR A 20 8.16 -18.29 -12.01
C TYR A 20 7.10 -19.42 -12.06
N LEU A 21 6.61 -19.78 -13.24
CA LEU A 21 5.63 -20.87 -13.42
C LEU A 21 6.21 -22.23 -13.01
N LYS A 22 7.51 -22.45 -13.28
CA LYS A 22 8.23 -23.67 -12.86
C LYS A 22 8.40 -23.72 -11.34
N PHE A 23 8.60 -22.58 -10.70
CA PHE A 23 8.65 -22.46 -9.24
C PHE A 23 7.27 -22.74 -8.61
N GLU A 24 6.19 -22.21 -9.19
CA GLU A 24 4.82 -22.49 -8.75
C GLU A 24 4.48 -23.99 -8.88
N GLY A 25 4.91 -24.65 -9.97
CA GLY A 25 4.67 -26.08 -10.21
C GLY A 25 5.37 -27.04 -9.25
N CYS A 26 6.47 -26.65 -8.61
CA CYS A 26 7.14 -27.46 -7.57
C CYS A 26 6.39 -27.43 -6.23
N CYS A 27 5.56 -26.41 -6.00
CA CYS A 27 4.78 -26.29 -4.78
C CYS A 27 3.47 -27.07 -4.89
N SER A 28 3.56 -28.39 -5.04
CA SER A 28 2.51 -29.28 -4.49
C SER A 28 2.62 -29.32 -2.95
N ARG A 29 2.78 -28.15 -2.34
CA ARG A 29 2.42 -27.94 -0.95
C ARG A 29 0.91 -28.04 -0.99
N LYS A 30 0.33 -29.00 -0.28
CA LYS A 30 -1.07 -28.89 0.12
C LYS A 30 -1.16 -27.61 0.97
N PHE A 31 -1.36 -26.47 0.32
CA PHE A 31 -1.60 -25.23 1.02
C PHE A 31 -2.91 -25.45 1.75
N HIS A 32 -2.84 -25.49 3.08
CA HIS A 32 -4.00 -25.16 3.88
C HIS A 32 -4.55 -23.84 3.32
N GLU A 33 -5.87 -23.75 3.21
CA GLU A 33 -6.56 -22.55 2.75
C GLU A 33 -5.98 -21.33 3.48
N SER A 34 -5.42 -20.38 2.72
CA SER A 34 -4.77 -19.23 3.32
C SER A 34 -5.81 -18.27 3.90
N GLU A 35 -5.38 -17.39 4.81
CA GLU A 35 -6.24 -16.30 5.30
C GLU A 35 -6.86 -15.49 4.15
N LEU A 36 -6.08 -15.27 3.09
CA LEU A 36 -6.52 -14.55 1.89
C LEU A 36 -7.58 -15.32 1.11
N ASP A 37 -7.36 -16.62 0.91
CA ASP A 37 -8.34 -17.49 0.24
C ASP A 37 -9.66 -17.54 1.01
N SER A 38 -9.58 -17.62 2.34
CA SER A 38 -10.75 -17.58 3.21
C SER A 38 -11.49 -16.24 3.13
N TYR A 39 -10.76 -15.11 3.14
CA TYR A 39 -11.35 -13.78 2.97
C TYR A 39 -12.07 -13.62 1.63
N PHE A 40 -11.51 -14.17 0.53
CA PHE A 40 -12.14 -14.11 -0.78
C PHE A 40 -13.43 -14.93 -0.93
N LYS A 41 -13.65 -15.90 -0.05
CA LYS A 41 -14.90 -16.67 -0.02
C LYS A 41 -16.00 -15.99 0.80
N GLU A 42 -15.67 -14.94 1.54
CA GLU A 42 -16.65 -14.24 2.37
C GLU A 42 -17.65 -13.44 1.54
N PRO A 43 -18.90 -13.30 2.03
CA PRO A 43 -19.85 -12.42 1.40
C PRO A 43 -19.36 -10.97 1.44
N VAL A 44 -19.56 -10.25 0.34
CA VAL A 44 -19.24 -8.82 0.28
C VAL A 44 -20.09 -8.06 1.30
N LEU A 45 -19.41 -7.30 2.17
CA LEU A 45 -20.08 -6.43 3.14
C LEU A 45 -20.96 -5.40 2.41
N GLY A 46 -22.18 -5.20 2.90
CA GLY A 46 -23.06 -4.16 2.39
C GLY A 46 -22.43 -2.78 2.53
N TRP A 47 -22.57 -1.94 1.50
CA TRP A 47 -22.02 -0.58 1.49
C TRP A 47 -22.56 0.24 2.66
N ARG A 48 -21.66 0.91 3.38
CA ARG A 48 -22.01 1.88 4.44
C ARG A 48 -21.16 3.13 4.27
N LYS A 49 -21.81 4.30 4.40
CA LYS A 49 -21.14 5.61 4.27
C LYS A 49 -20.06 5.83 5.32
N ASP A 50 -20.28 5.33 6.53
CA ASP A 50 -19.38 5.52 7.68
C ASP A 50 -18.51 4.28 7.93
N PHE A 51 -18.22 3.51 6.88
CA PHE A 51 -17.36 2.33 6.98
C PHE A 51 -15.90 2.75 7.17
N ASP A 52 -15.33 2.43 8.34
CA ASP A 52 -13.92 2.59 8.62
C ASP A 52 -13.19 1.26 8.35
N ALA A 53 -12.47 1.21 7.22
CA ALA A 53 -11.76 0.01 6.78
C ALA A 53 -10.63 -0.38 7.74
N LEU A 54 -9.88 0.58 8.30
CA LEU A 54 -8.80 0.29 9.25
C LEU A 54 -9.36 -0.25 10.57
N LYS A 55 -10.48 0.30 11.02
CA LYS A 55 -11.21 -0.21 12.19
C LYS A 55 -11.70 -1.64 11.95
N TRP A 56 -12.26 -1.92 10.78
CA TRP A 56 -12.74 -3.26 10.43
C TRP A 56 -11.60 -4.29 10.43
N TRP A 57 -10.47 -4.00 9.77
CA TRP A 57 -9.29 -4.88 9.77
C TRP A 57 -8.69 -5.08 11.17
N ARG A 58 -8.79 -4.09 12.06
CA ARG A 58 -8.39 -4.25 13.46
C ARG A 58 -9.30 -5.24 14.18
N ASP A 59 -10.61 -5.11 14.00
CA ASP A 59 -11.61 -5.95 14.68
C ASP A 59 -11.55 -7.41 14.16
N GLU A 60 -11.21 -7.61 12.87
CA GLU A 60 -11.08 -8.95 12.26
C GLU A 60 -9.66 -9.57 12.42
N SER A 61 -8.77 -8.90 13.17
CA SER A 61 -7.37 -9.34 13.32
C SER A 61 -7.19 -10.68 14.02
N SER A 62 -8.16 -11.12 14.83
CA SER A 62 -8.16 -12.46 15.42
C SER A 62 -8.41 -13.56 14.39
N LYS A 63 -9.19 -13.26 13.35
CA LYS A 63 -9.50 -14.21 12.27
C LYS A 63 -8.44 -14.18 11.18
N TYR A 64 -7.91 -13.00 10.88
CA TYR A 64 -6.90 -12.80 9.85
C TYR A 64 -5.65 -12.08 10.39
N PRO A 65 -4.85 -12.73 11.25
CA PRO A 65 -3.72 -12.09 11.93
C PRO A 65 -2.62 -11.59 10.98
N ILE A 66 -2.41 -12.25 9.84
CA ILE A 66 -1.41 -11.84 8.85
C ILE A 66 -2.04 -10.82 7.89
N LEU A 67 -3.21 -11.13 7.33
CA LEU A 67 -3.85 -10.27 6.33
C LEU A 67 -4.22 -8.89 6.90
N SER A 68 -4.65 -8.82 8.16
CA SER A 68 -4.97 -7.55 8.82
C SER A 68 -3.77 -6.62 8.98
N ARG A 69 -2.56 -7.19 9.14
CA ARG A 69 -1.31 -6.41 9.17
C ARG A 69 -0.99 -5.85 7.79
N VAL A 70 -1.07 -6.68 6.76
CA VAL A 70 -0.88 -6.26 5.37
C VAL A 70 -1.89 -5.19 4.97
N ALA A 71 -3.17 -5.39 5.31
CA ALA A 71 -4.23 -4.43 5.03
C ALA A 71 -3.99 -3.10 5.74
N ARG A 72 -3.58 -3.11 7.01
CA ARG A 72 -3.19 -1.88 7.73
C ARG A 72 -2.04 -1.17 7.04
N ASP A 73 -1.01 -1.90 6.63
CA ASP A 73 0.18 -1.30 6.00
C ASP A 73 -0.18 -0.65 4.64
N ILE A 74 -1.10 -1.24 3.87
CA ILE A 74 -1.58 -0.70 2.59
C ILE A 74 -2.58 0.46 2.79
N LEU A 75 -3.58 0.27 3.66
CA LEU A 75 -4.69 1.22 3.84
C LEU A 75 -4.30 2.45 4.68
N SER A 76 -3.23 2.36 5.47
CA SER A 76 -2.73 3.50 6.24
C SER A 76 -1.98 4.53 5.38
N ILE A 77 -1.62 4.17 4.14
CA ILE A 77 -1.03 5.10 3.20
C ILE A 77 -2.11 6.12 2.82
N PRO A 78 -1.98 7.40 3.19
CA PRO A 78 -2.99 8.39 2.85
C PRO A 78 -3.07 8.48 1.33
N ILE A 79 -4.26 8.22 0.77
CA ILE A 79 -4.56 8.48 -0.65
C ILE A 79 -4.79 10.01 -0.82
N SER A 80 -3.88 10.80 -0.29
CA SER A 80 -3.68 12.17 -0.71
C SER A 80 -2.45 12.16 -1.59
N ARG A 81 -2.66 12.06 -2.92
CA ARG A 81 -1.78 12.77 -3.86
C ARG A 81 -1.54 14.14 -3.24
N GLY A 82 -0.29 14.56 -3.07
CA GLY A 82 0.04 15.82 -2.43
C GLY A 82 -0.68 16.99 -3.09
N THR A 83 -1.89 17.30 -2.64
CA THR A 83 -2.54 18.60 -2.78
C THR A 83 -1.96 19.50 -1.71
N SER A 84 -0.63 19.51 -1.61
CA SER A 84 0.00 20.69 -1.05
C SER A 84 -0.21 21.76 -2.12
N ASN A 85 -1.27 22.55 -1.93
CA ASN A 85 -1.39 23.84 -2.58
C ASN A 85 -0.14 24.73 -2.29
N ARG A 86 0.74 24.29 -1.36
CA ARG A 86 2.08 24.83 -1.09
C ARG A 86 3.18 24.37 -2.06
N ALA A 87 3.13 23.19 -2.68
CA ALA A 87 4.07 22.81 -3.75
C ALA A 87 3.64 23.34 -5.13
N TYR A 88 2.37 23.74 -5.25
CA TYR A 88 1.78 24.36 -6.44
C TYR A 88 1.58 25.87 -6.30
N VAL A 89 2.44 26.56 -5.54
CA VAL A 89 2.65 27.97 -5.80
C VAL A 89 3.67 28.01 -6.93
N ALA A 90 3.23 28.34 -8.14
CA ALA A 90 4.12 28.57 -9.29
C ALA A 90 5.06 29.77 -9.10
N ASP A 91 4.96 30.44 -7.95
CA ASP A 91 5.88 31.47 -7.53
C ASP A 91 7.03 30.82 -6.76
N LYS A 92 8.27 31.08 -7.20
CA LYS A 92 9.48 30.71 -6.48
C LYS A 92 9.44 31.42 -5.12
N ARG A 93 8.97 30.73 -4.08
CA ARG A 93 9.21 31.21 -2.72
C ARG A 93 10.69 31.02 -2.44
N GLU A 94 11.43 32.13 -2.44
CA GLU A 94 12.81 32.13 -1.97
C GLU A 94 12.84 31.52 -0.56
N CYS A 95 13.81 30.64 -0.34
CA CYS A 95 14.01 30.03 0.96
C CYS A 95 14.26 31.16 1.98
N PRO A 96 13.48 31.27 3.08
CA PRO A 96 13.69 32.31 4.07
C PRO A 96 15.15 32.34 4.52
N GLU A 97 15.70 33.53 4.69
CA GLU A 97 17.15 33.73 4.91
C GLU A 97 17.68 32.96 6.13
N PHE A 98 16.84 32.81 7.17
CA PHE A 98 17.15 32.02 8.36
C PHE A 98 17.28 30.52 8.09
N ILE A 99 16.60 29.99 7.06
CA ILE A 99 16.67 28.60 6.62
C ILE A 99 17.94 28.37 5.78
N VAL A 100 18.31 29.34 4.94
CA VAL A 100 19.56 29.31 4.15
C VAL A 100 20.79 29.44 5.06
N ALA A 101 20.69 30.21 6.14
CA ALA A 101 21.74 30.37 7.15
C ALA A 101 21.86 29.16 8.10
N LEU A 102 20.93 28.20 8.02
CA LEU A 102 20.88 27.05 8.92
C LEU A 102 21.76 25.91 8.41
N GLU A 103 22.48 25.24 9.30
CA GLU A 103 23.20 24.03 8.96
C GLU A 103 22.21 22.96 8.47
N GLY A 104 22.50 22.29 7.34
CA GLY A 104 21.58 21.34 6.71
C GLY A 104 21.11 20.21 7.64
N LYS A 105 21.93 19.86 8.64
CA LYS A 105 21.54 18.91 9.69
C LYS A 105 20.43 19.46 10.59
N LEU A 106 20.50 20.73 10.98
CA LEU A 106 19.51 21.40 11.81
C LEU A 106 18.20 21.65 11.02
N LEU A 107 18.32 21.96 9.73
CA LEU A 107 17.18 22.04 8.81
C LEU A 107 16.42 20.71 8.73
N ASN A 108 17.12 19.61 8.45
CA ASN A 108 16.53 18.28 8.38
C ASN A 108 15.87 17.89 9.71
N THR A 109 16.52 18.23 10.83
CA THR A 109 15.97 17.99 12.17
C THR A 109 14.65 18.75 12.39
N MET A 110 14.59 20.02 11.99
CA MET A 110 13.38 20.85 12.09
C MET A 110 12.24 20.30 11.21
N MET A 111 12.54 19.97 9.94
CA MET A 111 11.55 19.43 9.01
C MET A 111 11.04 18.05 9.45
N CYS A 112 11.91 17.18 9.97
CA CYS A 112 11.50 15.88 10.53
C CYS A 112 10.63 16.07 11.80
N GLY A 113 10.92 17.07 12.62
CA GLY A 113 10.15 17.38 13.83
C GLY A 113 8.77 18.00 13.56
N GLU A 114 8.64 18.84 12.54
CA GLU A 114 7.34 19.45 12.16
C GLU A 114 6.46 18.54 11.30
N SER A 115 7.01 17.45 10.75
CA SER A 115 6.29 16.59 9.79
C SER A 115 5.14 15.78 10.38
N TRP A 116 4.99 15.76 11.70
CA TRP A 116 3.96 14.96 12.38
C TRP A 116 2.90 15.87 13.01
N PRO A 117 1.71 16.01 12.40
CA PRO A 117 0.55 16.37 13.19
C PRO A 117 0.38 15.30 14.26
N ALA A 118 0.34 15.71 15.53
CA ALA A 118 0.16 14.86 16.72
C ALA A 118 -1.14 14.02 16.73
N THR A 119 -1.89 13.98 15.63
CA THR A 119 -3.15 13.26 15.46
C THR A 119 -2.97 11.78 15.08
N LEU A 120 -1.74 11.32 14.79
CA LEU A 120 -1.45 9.90 14.52
C LEU A 120 -0.72 9.18 15.68
N ILE A 121 -0.58 9.83 16.83
CA ILE A 121 -0.31 9.10 18.08
C ILE A 121 -1.65 8.48 18.48
N TRP A 122 -1.96 7.31 17.92
CA TRP A 122 -2.94 6.40 18.49
C TRP A 122 -2.65 6.29 20.00
N PRO A 123 -3.61 6.55 20.89
CA PRO A 123 -3.43 6.31 22.30
C PRO A 123 -3.52 4.78 22.52
N SER A 124 -2.42 4.06 22.25
CA SER A 124 -2.23 2.72 22.77
C SER A 124 -1.54 2.82 24.12
N ARG A 125 -2.37 3.06 25.15
CA ARG A 125 -2.25 2.26 26.37
C ARG A 125 -3.45 1.30 26.38
N TYR A 126 -3.11 0.01 26.49
CA TYR A 126 -3.97 -1.16 26.68
C TYR A 126 -4.63 -1.71 25.42
#